data_AF-A0A3D3GFE1-F1
#
_entry.id   AF-A0A3D3GFE1-F1
#
_cell.length_a   1.000
_cell.length_b   1.000
_cell.length_c   1.000
_cell.angle_alpha   90.00
_cell.angle_beta   90.00
_cell.angle_gamma   90.00
#
_symmetry.space_group_name_H-M   'P 1'
#
loop_
_entity.id
_entity.type
_entity.pdbx_description
1 polymer ?
#
loop_
_entity_poly.entity_id
_entity_poly.type
_entity_poly.pdbx_seq_one_letter_code
_entity_poly.pdbx_strand_id
1 'polypeptide(L)'
;MLRSIFSVVVIAGMMLSLGCKGTTNSIIDHVNFKIGDNLETARVSVVFKDTVQSNMLGSFPLKDYGSIFITPFAAGTQPLELGFELNTKDVMNDWEYAQITPTESLPNGLPMGLGYPLVEIRAAQPISDSFDLYAYVDVMHAKWLGAAAMFKFMNDSSFPAGMAISMGFNPDAEGKPGILTSIYGPVLDNSGALIRNGGMIVLANVRQMMSKDEYTPGREYQFRPKKKFRKGGPGVLLQ
;
A
#
# COMPACT_ATOMS: atom_id res chain seq x y z
N MET A 1 15.77 18.93 -32.35
CA MET A 1 15.53 18.73 -30.90
C MET A 1 14.02 18.62 -30.65
N LEU A 2 13.35 17.69 -31.33
CA LEU A 2 11.88 17.65 -31.43
C LEU A 2 11.41 16.19 -31.56
N ARG A 3 11.79 15.33 -30.60
CA ARG A 3 11.40 13.90 -30.59
C ARG A 3 10.92 13.35 -29.24
N SER A 4 10.94 14.12 -28.15
CA SER A 4 10.57 13.60 -26.81
C SER A 4 9.22 14.06 -26.26
N ILE A 5 8.44 14.86 -27.00
CA ILE A 5 7.13 15.35 -26.52
C ILE A 5 5.98 14.40 -26.90
N PHE A 6 6.19 13.49 -27.86
CA PHE A 6 5.13 12.62 -28.39
C PHE A 6 4.82 11.37 -27.53
N SER A 7 5.64 11.02 -26.54
CA SER A 7 5.42 9.82 -25.71
C SER A 7 4.72 10.10 -24.36
N VAL A 8 4.67 11.35 -23.88
CA VAL A 8 4.14 11.68 -22.54
C VAL A 8 2.62 11.96 -22.56
N VAL A 9 2.08 12.42 -23.70
CA VAL A 9 0.64 12.68 -23.84
C VAL A 9 -0.19 11.38 -23.92
N VAL A 10 0.44 10.26 -24.30
CA VAL A 10 -0.26 8.97 -24.46
C VAL A 10 -0.60 8.33 -23.10
N ILE A 11 0.26 8.46 -22.09
CA ILE A 11 0.04 7.81 -20.77
C ILE A 11 -1.00 8.57 -19.94
N ALA A 12 -0.95 9.91 -19.93
CA ALA A 12 -1.99 10.72 -19.28
C ALA A 12 -3.32 10.70 -20.04
N GLY A 13 -3.29 10.61 -21.38
CA GLY A 13 -4.48 10.47 -22.22
C GLY A 13 -5.17 9.11 -22.11
N MET A 14 -4.41 8.02 -21.93
CA MET A 14 -4.96 6.67 -21.67
C MET A 14 -5.71 6.59 -20.32
N MET A 15 -5.39 7.44 -19.35
CA MET A 15 -6.15 7.52 -18.10
C MET A 15 -7.46 8.31 -18.22
N LEU A 16 -7.63 9.14 -19.24
CA LEU A 16 -8.83 9.99 -19.43
C LEU A 16 -9.83 9.45 -20.47
N SER A 17 -9.42 8.56 -21.39
CA SER A 17 -10.32 8.02 -22.43
C SER A 17 -11.06 6.72 -22.05
N LEU A 18 -10.85 6.18 -20.85
CA LEU A 18 -11.48 4.95 -20.39
C LEU A 18 -12.81 5.17 -19.62
N GLY A 19 -13.45 6.32 -19.84
CA GLY A 19 -14.81 6.64 -19.35
C GLY A 19 -15.95 5.89 -20.06
N CYS A 20 -15.70 4.68 -20.58
CA CYS A 20 -16.74 3.82 -21.18
C CYS A 20 -16.98 2.57 -20.34
N LYS A 21 -18.21 2.49 -19.84
CA LYS A 21 -18.91 1.39 -19.14
C LYS A 21 -18.27 -0.01 -19.28
N GLY A 22 -17.95 -0.62 -18.14
CA GLY A 22 -18.09 -2.08 -17.97
C GLY A 22 -16.89 -2.83 -17.41
N THR A 23 -15.67 -2.36 -17.62
CA THR A 23 -14.46 -3.00 -17.09
C THR A 23 -13.87 -2.16 -15.98
N THR A 24 -13.85 -2.70 -14.77
CA THR A 24 -13.05 -2.14 -13.67
C THR A 24 -11.59 -2.17 -14.08
N ASN A 25 -11.08 -1.03 -14.57
CA ASN A 25 -9.66 -0.78 -14.85
C ASN A 25 -8.86 -0.69 -13.54
N SER A 26 -8.92 -1.76 -12.74
CA SER A 26 -8.08 -1.97 -11.57
C SER A 26 -6.66 -2.21 -12.04
N ILE A 27 -5.71 -1.37 -11.60
CA ILE A 27 -4.27 -1.54 -11.81
C ILE A 27 -3.74 -2.69 -10.93
N ILE A 28 -4.37 -2.86 -9.76
CA ILE A 28 -4.14 -3.96 -8.83
C ILE A 28 -5.01 -5.15 -9.24
N ASP A 29 -4.42 -6.34 -9.35
CA ASP A 29 -5.17 -7.57 -9.62
C ASP A 29 -5.77 -8.13 -8.33
N HIS A 30 -4.91 -8.37 -7.33
CA HIS A 30 -5.29 -8.88 -6.03
C HIS A 30 -4.29 -8.51 -4.94
N VAL A 31 -4.67 -8.77 -3.68
CA VAL A 31 -3.75 -8.76 -2.54
C VAL A 31 -3.57 -10.19 -2.07
N ASN A 32 -2.32 -10.60 -1.89
CA ASN A 32 -1.94 -11.84 -1.22
C ASN A 32 -1.76 -11.57 0.26
N PHE A 33 -2.32 -12.46 1.06
CA PHE A 33 -2.14 -12.48 2.50
C PHE A 33 -1.80 -13.89 2.94
N LYS A 34 -0.71 -14.03 3.68
CA LYS A 34 -0.25 -15.31 4.23
C LYS A 34 0.32 -15.08 5.63
N ILE A 35 -0.18 -15.80 6.62
CA ILE A 35 0.42 -15.86 7.95
C ILE A 35 1.10 -17.23 8.09
N GLY A 36 2.29 -17.26 8.69
CA GLY A 36 3.04 -18.47 8.97
C GLY A 36 2.34 -19.38 9.98
N ASP A 37 2.73 -20.65 10.01
CA ASP A 37 2.03 -21.73 10.73
C ASP A 37 1.96 -21.52 12.26
N ASN A 38 2.77 -20.61 12.82
CA ASN A 38 2.81 -20.24 14.24
C ASN A 38 2.59 -18.74 14.49
N LEU A 39 2.04 -18.00 13.53
CA LEU A 39 1.92 -16.54 13.55
C LEU A 39 3.26 -15.77 13.59
N GLU A 40 4.42 -16.45 13.63
CA GLU A 40 5.76 -15.83 13.72
C GLU A 40 6.08 -14.93 12.51
N THR A 41 5.45 -15.19 11.36
CA THR A 41 5.58 -14.35 10.17
C THR A 41 4.23 -13.97 9.59
N ALA A 42 4.12 -12.74 9.09
CA ALA A 42 2.96 -12.27 8.36
C ALA A 42 3.42 -11.62 7.04
N ARG A 43 3.01 -12.19 5.92
CA ARG A 43 3.28 -11.67 4.58
C ARG A 43 2.02 -11.05 4.01
N VAL A 44 2.16 -9.82 3.54
CA VAL A 44 1.12 -9.10 2.81
C VAL A 44 1.72 -8.50 1.56
N SER A 45 1.09 -8.73 0.41
CA SER A 45 1.58 -8.19 -0.85
C SER A 45 0.46 -7.81 -1.81
N VAL A 46 0.72 -6.78 -2.60
CA VAL A 46 -0.13 -6.30 -3.68
C VAL A 46 0.41 -6.88 -4.97
N VAL A 47 -0.45 -7.60 -5.69
CA VAL A 47 -0.16 -8.14 -7.01
C VAL A 47 -0.85 -7.27 -8.05
N PHE A 48 -0.06 -6.75 -8.98
CA PHE A 48 -0.54 -5.88 -10.05
C PHE A 48 -0.97 -6.69 -11.27
N LYS A 49 -1.84 -6.11 -12.11
CA LYS A 49 -2.16 -6.73 -13.40
C LYS A 49 -0.97 -6.67 -14.36
N ASP A 50 -0.95 -7.56 -15.35
CA ASP A 50 0.07 -7.65 -16.39
C ASP A 50 0.27 -6.36 -17.23
N THR A 51 -0.67 -5.41 -17.11
CA THR A 51 -0.54 -4.06 -17.68
C THR A 51 0.50 -3.20 -16.96
N VAL A 52 0.91 -3.57 -15.75
CA VAL A 52 1.94 -2.87 -14.97
C VAL A 52 3.24 -3.64 -15.07
N GLN A 53 4.19 -3.08 -15.80
CA GLN A 53 5.47 -3.72 -16.06
C GLN A 53 6.56 -2.93 -15.36
N SER A 54 7.28 -3.60 -14.47
CA SER A 54 8.47 -3.06 -13.81
C SER A 54 9.53 -4.14 -13.73
N ASN A 55 10.77 -3.76 -14.00
CA ASN A 55 11.96 -4.59 -13.84
C ASN A 55 12.63 -4.39 -12.46
N MET A 56 11.99 -3.63 -11.57
CA MET A 56 12.49 -3.43 -10.21
C MET A 56 12.39 -4.75 -9.44
N LEU A 57 13.55 -5.21 -8.95
CA LEU A 57 13.70 -6.37 -8.08
C LEU A 57 14.46 -5.92 -6.84
N GLY A 58 14.00 -6.37 -5.68
CA GLY A 58 14.73 -6.14 -4.45
C GLY A 58 14.11 -6.85 -3.28
N SER A 59 14.95 -7.20 -2.31
CA SER A 59 14.51 -7.50 -0.95
C SER A 59 15.30 -6.59 -0.01
N PHE A 60 14.57 -5.80 0.76
CA PHE A 60 15.09 -4.82 1.70
C PHE A 60 14.87 -5.39 3.10
N PRO A 61 15.89 -5.96 3.73
CA PRO A 61 15.75 -6.52 5.06
C PRO A 61 15.42 -5.40 6.05
N LEU A 62 14.37 -5.63 6.83
CA LEU A 62 13.98 -4.82 7.98
C LEU A 62 14.63 -5.40 9.24
N LYS A 63 15.96 -5.50 9.25
CA LYS A 63 16.75 -6.13 10.33
C LYS A 63 16.06 -7.43 10.84
N ASP A 64 15.79 -7.53 12.14
CA ASP A 64 15.18 -8.70 12.79
C ASP A 64 13.66 -8.81 12.52
N TYR A 65 13.06 -7.79 11.91
CA TYR A 65 11.61 -7.63 11.76
C TYR A 65 11.07 -8.10 10.42
N GLY A 66 11.92 -8.65 9.54
CA GLY A 66 11.52 -9.26 8.27
C GLY A 66 12.07 -8.53 7.04
N SER A 67 11.29 -8.39 5.97
CA SER A 67 11.75 -7.74 4.74
C SER A 67 10.62 -7.13 3.92
N ILE A 68 10.95 -6.12 3.13
CA ILE A 68 10.10 -5.67 2.03
C ILE A 68 10.66 -6.21 0.75
N PHE A 69 9.79 -6.76 -0.09
CA PHE A 69 10.20 -7.34 -1.33
C PHE A 69 9.42 -6.74 -2.50
N ILE A 70 10.12 -6.68 -3.62
CA ILE A 70 9.59 -6.30 -4.92
C ILE A 70 9.93 -7.44 -5.87
N THR A 71 8.91 -8.13 -6.37
CA THR A 71 9.06 -9.15 -7.41
C THR A 71 8.80 -8.47 -8.76
N PRO A 72 9.76 -8.46 -9.69
CA PRO A 72 9.59 -7.80 -10.98
C PRO A 72 8.55 -8.53 -11.83
N PHE A 73 7.94 -7.81 -12.75
CA PHE A 73 7.09 -8.42 -13.77
C PHE A 73 7.92 -9.30 -14.72
N ALA A 74 7.44 -10.51 -15.02
CA ALA A 74 7.91 -11.31 -16.14
C ALA A 74 6.72 -11.89 -16.93
N ALA A 75 6.68 -11.57 -18.22
CA ALA A 75 5.55 -11.87 -19.09
C ALA A 75 5.20 -13.37 -19.08
N GLY A 76 3.93 -13.66 -18.80
CA GLY A 76 3.39 -15.02 -18.78
C GLY A 76 3.89 -15.92 -17.64
N THR A 77 4.69 -15.40 -16.71
CA THR A 77 5.29 -16.20 -15.63
C THR A 77 5.05 -15.62 -14.25
N GLN A 78 5.19 -14.30 -14.06
CA GLN A 78 4.88 -13.65 -12.79
C GLN A 78 4.44 -12.18 -12.97
N PRO A 79 3.37 -11.75 -12.29
CA PRO A 79 3.00 -10.34 -12.22
C PRO A 79 4.01 -9.54 -11.37
N LEU A 80 3.98 -8.21 -11.50
CA LEU A 80 4.65 -7.33 -10.53
C LEU A 80 3.98 -7.52 -9.16
N GLU A 81 4.78 -7.72 -8.13
CA GLU A 81 4.32 -7.85 -6.75
C GLU A 81 5.15 -6.92 -5.85
N LEU A 82 4.48 -6.17 -4.98
CA LEU A 82 5.12 -5.45 -3.89
C LEU A 82 4.53 -5.91 -2.57
N GLY A 83 5.36 -6.29 -1.63
CA GLY A 83 4.89 -6.72 -0.33
C GLY A 83 5.90 -6.56 0.77
N PHE A 84 5.45 -6.91 1.96
CA PHE A 84 6.28 -7.04 3.13
C PHE A 84 6.04 -8.39 3.78
N GLU A 85 7.09 -8.91 4.37
CA GLU A 85 7.10 -10.07 5.25
C GLU A 85 7.55 -9.56 6.60
N LEU A 86 6.66 -9.59 7.58
CA LEU A 86 6.90 -9.15 8.94
C LEU A 86 7.24 -10.35 9.81
N ASN A 87 8.32 -10.27 10.57
CA ASN A 87 8.62 -11.17 11.68
C ASN A 87 7.92 -10.62 12.94
N THR A 88 6.74 -11.17 13.23
CA THR A 88 5.88 -10.67 14.31
C THR A 88 6.47 -10.96 15.70
N LYS A 89 7.33 -11.98 15.79
CA LYS A 89 7.97 -12.40 17.05
C LYS A 89 8.95 -11.35 17.56
N ASP A 90 9.78 -10.81 16.68
CA ASP A 90 10.82 -9.86 17.08
C ASP A 90 10.25 -8.44 17.24
N VAL A 91 9.25 -8.08 16.43
CA VAL A 91 8.56 -6.78 16.54
C VAL A 91 7.83 -6.62 17.88
N MET A 92 7.24 -7.69 18.41
CA MET A 92 6.51 -7.62 19.68
C MET A 92 7.42 -7.53 20.92
N ASN A 93 8.72 -7.81 20.77
CA ASN A 93 9.65 -7.94 21.90
C ASN A 93 10.71 -6.83 21.97
N ASP A 94 10.86 -6.00 20.94
CA ASP A 94 11.86 -4.93 20.89
C ASP A 94 11.24 -3.53 21.06
N TRP A 95 11.42 -2.94 22.25
CA TRP A 95 10.84 -1.67 22.66
C TRP A 95 11.73 -0.45 22.34
N GLU A 96 12.98 -0.66 21.91
CA GLU A 96 13.97 0.42 21.73
C GLU A 96 14.01 0.98 20.29
N TYR A 97 13.49 0.26 19.30
CA TYR A 97 13.66 0.62 17.88
C TYR A 97 12.48 1.36 17.24
N ALA A 98 11.33 1.38 17.92
CA ALA A 98 10.09 1.87 17.35
C ALA A 98 9.75 3.28 17.85
N GLN A 99 9.73 4.26 16.95
CA GLN A 99 8.88 5.43 17.20
C GLN A 99 7.43 4.99 17.06
N ILE A 100 6.76 4.87 18.19
CA ILE A 100 5.35 4.48 18.30
C ILE A 100 4.53 5.75 18.38
N THR A 101 3.84 6.11 17.30
CA THR A 101 3.07 7.35 17.24
C THR A 101 1.63 7.05 16.80
N PRO A 102 0.61 7.44 17.59
CA PRO A 102 -0.77 7.40 17.12
C PRO A 102 -0.95 8.32 15.91
N THR A 103 -1.58 7.83 14.84
CA THR A 103 -1.81 8.60 13.61
C THR A 103 -3.09 8.17 12.90
N GLU A 104 -3.75 9.15 12.29
CA GLU A 104 -4.87 8.96 11.37
C GLU A 104 -4.45 9.20 9.91
N SER A 105 -3.16 9.44 9.69
CA SER A 105 -2.58 9.87 8.43
C SER A 105 -1.65 8.81 7.84
N LEU A 106 -1.60 8.81 6.52
CA LEU A 106 -0.55 8.21 5.71
C LEU A 106 0.80 8.89 6.01
N PRO A 107 1.94 8.28 5.65
CA PRO A 107 3.27 8.86 5.90
C PRO A 107 3.45 10.28 5.32
N ASN A 108 2.83 10.54 4.16
CA ASN A 108 2.83 11.86 3.54
C ASN A 108 1.89 12.88 4.24
N GLY A 109 1.18 12.49 5.30
CA GLY A 109 0.26 13.33 6.07
C GLY A 109 -1.19 13.31 5.59
N LEU A 110 -1.51 12.72 4.44
CA LEU A 110 -2.89 12.61 3.96
C LEU A 110 -3.73 11.70 4.87
N PRO A 111 -5.03 11.95 5.06
CA PRO A 111 -5.88 11.08 5.87
C PRO A 111 -5.92 9.65 5.34
N MET A 112 -5.77 8.67 6.24
CA MET A 112 -5.85 7.25 5.92
C MET A 112 -7.31 6.79 5.69
N GLY A 113 -8.26 7.48 6.33
CA GLY A 113 -9.70 7.29 6.16
C GLY A 113 -10.26 6.03 6.81
N LEU A 114 -9.70 5.62 7.95
CA LEU A 114 -10.30 4.63 8.84
C LEU A 114 -11.27 5.24 9.87
N GLY A 115 -11.22 6.55 10.06
CA GLY A 115 -12.07 7.28 11.01
C GLY A 115 -11.64 7.18 12.48
N TYR A 116 -10.47 6.60 12.75
CA TYR A 116 -9.82 6.53 14.07
C TYR A 116 -8.32 6.27 13.89
N PRO A 117 -7.49 6.53 14.93
CA PRO A 117 -6.05 6.41 14.82
C PRO A 117 -5.58 4.95 14.85
N LEU A 118 -4.54 4.67 14.06
CA LEU A 118 -3.67 3.50 14.21
C LEU A 118 -2.39 3.90 14.94
N VAL A 119 -1.65 2.91 15.41
CA VAL A 119 -0.28 3.10 15.87
C VAL A 119 0.65 2.93 14.68
N GLU A 120 1.36 3.99 14.32
CA GLU A 120 2.48 3.96 13.38
C GLU A 120 3.75 3.52 14.12
N ILE A 121 4.47 2.60 13.49
CA ILE A 121 5.76 2.07 13.92
C ILE A 121 6.73 2.34 12.79
N ARG A 122 7.81 3.07 13.07
CA ARG A 122 8.87 3.36 12.10
C ARG A 122 10.23 3.43 12.78
N ALA A 123 11.29 3.31 11.98
CA ALA A 123 12.64 3.56 12.42
C ALA A 123 12.85 5.05 12.75
N ALA A 124 13.78 5.36 13.65
CA ALA A 124 14.11 6.74 14.01
C ALA A 124 14.78 7.52 12.85
N GLN A 125 15.39 6.81 11.90
CA GLN A 125 16.00 7.34 10.70
C GLN A 125 15.43 6.60 9.48
N PRO A 126 15.22 7.30 8.35
CA PRO A 126 14.76 6.64 7.14
C PRO A 126 15.81 5.64 6.65
N ILE A 127 15.36 4.58 5.99
CA ILE A 127 16.25 3.54 5.43
C ILE A 127 17.23 4.17 4.42
N SER A 128 16.77 5.16 3.66
CA SER A 128 17.60 5.98 2.80
C SER A 128 16.90 7.31 2.47
N ASP A 129 17.62 8.22 1.84
CA ASP A 129 17.05 9.48 1.34
C ASP A 129 15.90 9.29 0.33
N SER A 130 15.81 8.12 -0.32
CA SER A 130 14.86 7.87 -1.40
C SER A 130 13.73 6.91 -1.03
N PHE A 131 13.82 6.26 0.12
CA PHE A 131 12.95 5.16 0.50
C PHE A 131 12.85 5.04 2.02
N ASP A 132 11.63 4.86 2.50
CA ASP A 132 11.36 4.67 3.93
C ASP A 132 10.09 3.85 4.16
N LEU A 133 9.99 3.22 5.34
CA LEU A 133 9.00 2.21 5.67
C LEU A 133 8.34 2.43 7.01
N TYR A 134 7.05 2.07 7.03
CA TYR A 134 6.13 2.33 8.13
C TYR A 134 5.29 1.07 8.33
N ALA A 135 5.11 0.65 9.57
CA ALA A 135 4.13 -0.35 9.95
C ALA A 135 2.98 0.32 10.72
N TYR A 136 1.79 -0.26 10.62
CA TYR A 136 0.57 0.26 11.24
C TYR A 136 -0.14 -0.85 12.00
N VAL A 137 -0.50 -0.60 13.26
CA VAL A 137 -1.23 -1.56 14.11
C VAL A 137 -2.39 -0.86 14.82
N ASP A 138 -3.57 -1.46 14.76
CA ASP A 138 -4.72 -1.05 15.57
C ASP A 138 -4.67 -1.69 16.95
N VAL A 139 -4.11 -0.98 17.92
CA VAL A 139 -4.01 -1.48 19.30
C VAL A 139 -5.38 -1.45 20.01
N MET A 140 -6.23 -0.48 19.69
CA MET A 140 -7.48 -0.23 20.42
C MET A 140 -8.57 -1.23 20.07
N HIS A 141 -8.72 -1.57 18.78
CA HIS A 141 -9.78 -2.50 18.35
C HIS A 141 -9.23 -3.85 17.89
N ALA A 142 -7.90 -4.01 17.80
CA ALA A 142 -7.22 -5.21 17.33
C ALA A 142 -7.74 -5.68 15.96
N LYS A 143 -8.04 -4.74 15.05
CA LYS A 143 -8.56 -5.05 13.72
C LYS A 143 -7.50 -4.95 12.65
N TRP A 144 -6.78 -3.83 12.59
CA TRP A 144 -5.91 -3.52 11.46
C TRP A 144 -4.43 -3.80 11.72
N LEU A 145 -3.79 -4.42 10.73
CA LEU A 145 -2.35 -4.50 10.57
C LEU A 145 -2.01 -3.99 9.17
N GLY A 146 -0.94 -3.23 9.01
CA GLY A 146 -0.53 -2.80 7.69
C GLY A 146 0.89 -2.28 7.61
N ALA A 147 1.28 -1.94 6.40
CA ALA A 147 2.56 -1.28 6.14
C ALA A 147 2.41 -0.26 5.02
N ALA A 148 3.23 0.78 5.06
CA ALA A 148 3.40 1.74 4.00
C ALA A 148 4.86 1.87 3.59
N ALA A 149 5.06 2.17 2.32
CA ALA A 149 6.35 2.51 1.75
C ALA A 149 6.30 3.89 1.11
N MET A 150 7.31 4.71 1.40
CA MET A 150 7.52 6.01 0.77
C MET A 150 8.60 5.91 -0.30
N PHE A 151 8.38 6.61 -1.42
CA PHE A 151 9.28 6.58 -2.58
C PHE A 151 9.55 8.01 -3.07
N LYS A 152 10.79 8.49 -2.97
CA LYS A 152 11.18 9.82 -3.45
C LYS A 152 11.10 9.99 -4.97
N PHE A 153 11.16 8.88 -5.72
CA PHE A 153 10.99 8.94 -7.17
C PHE A 153 9.55 9.23 -7.59
N MET A 154 8.55 9.07 -6.70
CA MET A 154 7.19 9.54 -6.97
C MET A 154 7.12 11.05 -6.73
N ASN A 155 7.55 11.79 -7.75
CA ASN A 155 7.38 13.23 -7.87
C ASN A 155 6.03 13.59 -8.52
N ASP A 156 5.72 14.87 -8.53
CA ASP A 156 4.49 15.46 -9.09
C ASP A 156 4.28 15.21 -10.59
N SER A 157 5.37 14.94 -11.32
CA SER A 157 5.30 14.51 -12.73
C SER A 157 4.81 13.07 -12.92
N SER A 158 4.96 12.21 -11.90
CA SER A 158 4.59 10.79 -11.95
C SER A 158 3.25 10.50 -11.28
N PHE A 159 2.97 11.17 -10.15
CA PHE A 159 1.70 11.07 -9.43
C PHE A 159 1.34 12.45 -8.87
N PRO A 160 0.12 12.98 -9.11
CA PRO A 160 -0.22 14.33 -8.70
C PRO A 160 -0.05 14.57 -7.20
N ALA A 161 0.53 15.71 -6.84
CA ALA A 161 0.71 16.09 -5.45
C ALA A 161 -0.64 16.15 -4.69
N GLY A 162 -0.65 15.67 -3.45
CA GLY A 162 -1.83 15.67 -2.58
C GLY A 162 -2.97 14.72 -3.02
N MET A 163 -2.77 13.89 -4.04
CA MET A 163 -3.75 12.90 -4.47
C MET A 163 -3.56 11.57 -3.74
N ALA A 164 -4.64 10.86 -3.45
CA ALA A 164 -4.61 9.47 -3.01
C ALA A 164 -5.67 8.64 -3.75
N ILE A 165 -5.29 7.45 -4.20
CA ILE A 165 -6.18 6.48 -4.82
C ILE A 165 -6.28 5.29 -3.87
N SER A 166 -7.42 5.18 -3.20
CA SER A 166 -7.69 4.10 -2.24
C SER A 166 -8.62 3.05 -2.82
N MET A 167 -8.35 1.79 -2.52
CA MET A 167 -9.13 0.64 -2.94
C MET A 167 -9.37 -0.31 -1.77
N GLY A 168 -10.63 -0.67 -1.56
CA GLY A 168 -11.05 -1.65 -0.57
C GLY A 168 -11.27 -3.01 -1.20
N PHE A 169 -10.85 -4.08 -0.51
CA PHE A 169 -11.08 -5.47 -0.89
C PHE A 169 -11.83 -6.21 0.20
N ASN A 170 -12.48 -7.31 -0.19
CA ASN A 170 -13.19 -8.21 0.71
C ASN A 170 -14.15 -7.47 1.67
N PRO A 171 -15.15 -6.71 1.17
CA PRO A 171 -16.06 -6.00 2.05
C PRO A 171 -16.87 -6.97 2.94
N ASP A 172 -17.15 -6.57 4.18
CA ASP A 172 -18.08 -7.27 5.07
C ASP A 172 -19.54 -7.02 4.68
N ALA A 173 -20.48 -7.52 5.48
CA ALA A 173 -21.92 -7.32 5.26
C ALA A 173 -22.35 -5.85 5.34
N GLU A 174 -21.58 -4.99 6.03
CA GLU A 174 -21.80 -3.55 6.14
C GLU A 174 -21.09 -2.76 5.03
N GLY A 175 -20.34 -3.44 4.15
CA GLY A 175 -19.58 -2.82 3.06
C GLY A 175 -18.21 -2.28 3.49
N LYS A 176 -17.76 -2.52 4.72
CA LYS A 176 -16.44 -2.10 5.21
C LYS A 176 -15.35 -3.00 4.65
N PRO A 177 -14.24 -2.44 4.15
CA PRO A 177 -13.19 -3.24 3.53
C PRO A 177 -12.50 -4.14 4.55
N GLY A 178 -12.23 -5.39 4.18
CA GLY A 178 -11.33 -6.27 4.92
C GLY A 178 -9.85 -5.99 4.63
N ILE A 179 -9.55 -5.37 3.49
CA ILE A 179 -8.22 -4.87 3.13
C ILE A 179 -8.39 -3.50 2.48
N LEU A 180 -7.57 -2.54 2.86
CA LEU A 180 -7.48 -1.22 2.25
C LEU A 180 -6.08 -1.04 1.68
N THR A 181 -5.96 -0.70 0.41
CA THR A 181 -4.69 -0.22 -0.16
C THR A 181 -4.86 1.21 -0.65
N SER A 182 -3.80 2.01 -0.56
CA SER A 182 -3.79 3.34 -1.16
C SER A 182 -2.45 3.61 -1.82
N ILE A 183 -2.48 4.26 -2.99
CA ILE A 183 -1.31 4.89 -3.60
C ILE A 183 -1.49 6.39 -3.47
N TYR A 184 -0.49 7.09 -2.94
CA TYR A 184 -0.58 8.51 -2.63
C TYR A 184 0.61 9.28 -3.21
N GLY A 185 0.33 10.49 -3.68
CA GLY A 185 1.30 11.39 -4.27
C GLY A 185 2.15 12.12 -3.23
N PRO A 186 3.17 12.86 -3.70
CA PRO A 186 3.98 13.71 -2.83
C PRO A 186 3.16 14.87 -2.25
N VAL A 187 3.72 15.50 -1.21
CA VAL A 187 3.26 16.80 -0.71
C VAL A 187 4.32 17.83 -1.05
N LEU A 188 3.90 18.90 -1.72
CA LEU A 188 4.74 20.02 -2.10
C LEU A 188 4.41 21.25 -1.25
N ASP A 189 5.38 22.15 -1.08
CA ASP A 189 5.16 23.47 -0.51
C ASP A 189 4.62 24.48 -1.54
N ASN A 190 4.42 25.73 -1.11
CA ASN A 190 3.92 26.80 -1.97
C ASN A 190 4.90 27.18 -3.11
N SER A 191 6.17 26.79 -3.01
CA SER A 191 7.18 26.98 -4.06
C SER A 191 7.24 25.81 -5.04
N GLY A 192 6.49 24.74 -4.80
CA GLY A 192 6.56 23.48 -5.55
C GLY A 192 7.69 22.57 -5.09
N ALA A 193 8.39 22.88 -4.00
CA ALA A 193 9.44 22.03 -3.46
C ALA A 193 8.83 20.87 -2.66
N LEU A 194 9.48 19.71 -2.73
CA LEU A 194 9.03 18.47 -2.10
C LEU A 194 9.17 18.55 -0.57
N ILE A 195 8.05 18.49 0.16
CA ILE A 195 8.03 18.37 1.63
C ILE A 195 8.04 16.90 2.05
N ARG A 196 7.19 16.08 1.42
CA ARG A 196 7.06 14.64 1.71
C ARG A 196 6.89 13.84 0.43
N ASN A 197 7.53 12.67 0.38
CA ASN A 197 7.43 11.78 -0.77
C ASN A 197 6.02 11.18 -0.92
N GLY A 198 5.70 10.73 -2.13
CA GLY A 198 4.57 9.83 -2.35
C GLY A 198 4.87 8.42 -1.83
N GLY A 199 3.87 7.57 -1.81
CA GLY A 199 4.03 6.19 -1.38
C GLY A 199 2.85 5.29 -1.69
N MET A 200 2.90 4.10 -1.12
CA MET A 200 1.77 3.18 -1.08
C MET A 200 1.58 2.63 0.33
N ILE A 201 0.36 2.23 0.65
CA ILE A 201 0.01 1.59 1.91
C ILE A 201 -0.89 0.38 1.64
N VAL A 202 -0.78 -0.63 2.49
CA VAL A 202 -1.70 -1.76 2.59
C VAL A 202 -2.04 -1.96 4.04
N LEU A 203 -3.33 -1.99 4.35
CA LEU A 203 -3.89 -2.28 5.66
C LEU A 203 -4.83 -3.47 5.50
N ALA A 204 -4.77 -4.40 6.43
CA ALA A 204 -5.59 -5.59 6.45
C ALA A 204 -6.29 -5.71 7.80
N ASN A 205 -7.62 -5.87 7.77
CA ASN A 205 -8.44 -6.13 8.94
C ASN A 205 -8.32 -7.62 9.28
N VAL A 206 -7.28 -7.97 10.04
CA VAL A 206 -6.93 -9.34 10.42
C VAL A 206 -8.09 -10.04 11.11
N ARG A 207 -8.82 -9.33 11.98
CA ARG A 207 -10.00 -9.89 12.66
C ARG A 207 -11.07 -10.35 11.67
N GLN A 208 -11.39 -9.53 10.67
CA GLN A 208 -12.36 -9.89 9.62
C GLN A 208 -11.85 -11.03 8.72
N MET A 209 -10.54 -11.08 8.47
CA MET A 209 -9.94 -12.16 7.70
C MET A 209 -9.97 -13.50 8.45
N MET A 210 -9.79 -13.48 9.76
CA MET A 210 -9.85 -14.66 10.62
C MET A 210 -11.28 -15.11 10.94
N SER A 211 -12.25 -14.20 10.96
CA SER A 211 -13.65 -14.52 11.31
C SER A 211 -14.42 -15.26 10.21
N LYS A 212 -13.85 -15.40 9.01
CA LYS A 212 -14.38 -16.31 8.01
C LYS A 212 -13.82 -17.68 8.33
N ASP A 213 -14.68 -18.67 8.57
CA ASP A 213 -14.37 -20.08 8.84
C ASP A 213 -13.54 -20.79 7.72
N GLU A 214 -12.97 -20.02 6.80
CA GLU A 214 -12.12 -20.43 5.69
C GLU A 214 -10.62 -20.18 5.97
N TYR A 215 -10.26 -19.56 7.11
CA TYR A 215 -8.85 -19.37 7.47
C TYR A 215 -8.20 -20.72 7.86
N THR A 216 -7.12 -21.05 7.17
CA THR A 216 -6.30 -22.24 7.30
C THR A 216 -4.85 -21.73 7.32
N PRO A 217 -4.13 -21.88 8.44
CA PRO A 217 -2.73 -21.48 8.53
C PRO A 217 -1.89 -22.01 7.35
N GLY A 218 -0.93 -21.21 6.89
CA GLY A 218 -0.05 -21.58 5.78
C GLY A 218 -0.65 -21.47 4.38
N ARG A 219 -1.99 -21.35 4.24
CA ARG A 219 -2.65 -21.12 2.96
C ARG A 219 -2.53 -19.65 2.54
N GLU A 220 -2.20 -19.41 1.27
CA GLU A 220 -2.24 -18.08 0.67
C GLU A 220 -3.68 -17.71 0.27
N TYR A 221 -4.11 -16.52 0.68
CA TYR A 221 -5.42 -15.98 0.34
C TYR A 221 -5.29 -14.89 -0.71
N GLN A 222 -6.05 -15.03 -1.81
CA GLN A 222 -6.12 -14.05 -2.89
C GLN A 222 -7.42 -13.25 -2.81
N PHE A 223 -7.31 -11.95 -2.57
CA PHE A 223 -8.46 -11.05 -2.52
C PHE A 223 -8.54 -10.17 -3.75
N ARG A 224 -9.58 -10.40 -4.58
CA ARG A 224 -9.88 -9.59 -5.77
C ARG A 224 -10.86 -8.46 -5.46
N PRO A 225 -10.76 -7.30 -6.14
CA PRO A 225 -11.65 -6.18 -5.92
C PRO A 225 -13.08 -6.53 -6.39
N LYS A 226 -14.09 -6.39 -5.51
CA LYS A 226 -15.49 -6.76 -5.83
C LYS A 226 -16.34 -5.64 -6.45
N LYS A 227 -16.01 -4.34 -6.25
CA LYS A 227 -16.41 -3.14 -7.05
C LYS A 227 -16.14 -1.80 -6.33
N LYS A 228 -16.01 -0.74 -7.15
CA LYS A 228 -15.83 0.73 -6.92
C LYS A 228 -14.49 1.20 -6.35
N PHE A 229 -13.74 1.90 -7.20
CA PHE A 229 -12.73 2.87 -6.82
C PHE A 229 -13.37 4.03 -6.06
N ARG A 230 -12.73 4.48 -4.97
CA ARG A 230 -13.05 5.76 -4.33
C ARG A 230 -11.83 6.67 -4.51
N LYS A 231 -11.98 7.69 -5.37
CA LYS A 231 -10.96 8.72 -5.57
C LYS A 231 -11.06 9.71 -4.41
N GLY A 232 -10.01 9.81 -3.59
CA GLY A 232 -9.88 10.86 -2.60
C GLY A 232 -9.17 12.06 -3.22
N GLY A 233 -9.83 13.22 -3.24
CA GLY A 233 -9.13 14.49 -3.46
C GLY A 233 -8.54 15.01 -2.14
N PRO A 234 -7.76 16.11 -2.18
CA PRO A 234 -7.38 16.82 -0.96
C PRO A 234 -8.65 17.15 -0.16
N GLY A 235 -8.77 16.62 1.06
CA GLY A 235 -9.89 16.89 1.95
C GLY A 235 -11.11 15.94 1.87
N VAL A 236 -11.06 14.85 1.09
CA VAL A 236 -12.17 13.87 1.09
C VAL A 236 -11.93 12.81 2.18
N LEU A 237 -12.60 12.97 3.32
CA LEU A 237 -12.72 11.93 4.35
C LEU A 237 -13.52 10.74 3.80
N LEU A 238 -12.97 9.54 3.97
CA LEU A 238 -13.68 8.29 3.73
C LEU A 238 -14.79 8.17 4.79
N GLN A 239 -16.05 8.44 4.39
CA GLN A 239 -17.26 8.01 5.12
C GLN A 239 -17.79 6.70 4.52
#